data_AF-A0A950S745-F1
#
_entry.id   AF-A0A950S745-F1
#
_cell.length_a   1.000
_cell.length_b   1.000
_cell.length_c   1.000
_cell.angle_alpha   90.00
_cell.angle_beta   90.00
_cell.angle_gamma   90.00
#
_symmetry.space_group_name_H-M   'P 1'
#
loop_
_entity.id
_entity.type
_entity.pdbx_description
1 polymer ?
#
loop_
_entity_poly.entity_id
_entity_poly.type
_entity_poly.pdbx_seq_one_letter_code
_entity_poly.pdbx_strand_id
1 'polypeptide(L)'
;QALTMLGVQMRRPTIFELEGPLRDLDVPTLIVIGDEDEPCIEPAVFLKRHIRSSGLFVLSQSGHAVNLEEPALFNGVVQEFFRLVENDRWATRAAVSTSLLP
;
A
#
# COMPACT_ATOMS: atom_id res chain seq x y z
N GLN A 1 2.79 12.34 -24.82
CA GLN A 1 2.88 11.37 -23.72
C GLN A 1 4.28 10.74 -23.60
N ALA A 2 4.97 10.40 -24.70
CA ALA A 2 6.32 9.81 -24.66
C ALA A 2 7.39 10.62 -23.89
N LEU A 3 7.41 11.95 -24.03
CA LEU A 3 8.40 12.79 -23.32
C LEU A 3 8.18 12.83 -21.80
N THR A 4 6.94 12.69 -21.33
CA THR A 4 6.63 12.58 -19.89
C THR A 4 7.12 11.25 -19.33
N MET A 5 6.91 10.16 -20.06
CA MET A 5 7.33 8.82 -19.64
C MET A 5 8.86 8.72 -19.58
N LEU A 6 9.55 9.15 -20.65
CA LEU A 6 11.01 9.09 -20.76
C LEU A 6 11.74 10.14 -19.90
N GLY A 7 11.22 11.36 -19.86
CA GLY A 7 11.90 12.50 -19.23
C GLY A 7 11.66 12.63 -17.72
N VAL A 8 10.57 12.03 -17.21
CA VAL A 8 10.14 12.22 -15.81
C VAL A 8 9.84 10.88 -15.13
N GLN A 9 8.92 10.06 -15.66
CA GLN A 9 8.49 8.84 -14.96
C GLN A 9 9.60 7.78 -14.88
N MET A 10 10.31 7.50 -15.98
CA MET A 10 11.41 6.52 -15.99
C MET A 10 12.66 6.97 -15.22
N ARG A 11 12.76 8.26 -14.88
CA ARG A 11 13.90 8.77 -14.09
C ARG A 11 13.66 8.70 -12.59
N ARG A 12 12.43 8.39 -12.16
CA ARG A 12 12.11 8.22 -10.76
C ARG A 12 12.66 6.88 -10.27
N PRO A 13 13.22 6.83 -9.05
CA PRO A 13 13.45 5.56 -8.40
C PRO A 13 12.16 4.76 -8.40
N THR A 14 12.26 3.49 -8.80
CA THR A 14 11.20 2.52 -8.62
C THR A 14 10.95 2.30 -7.14
N ILE A 15 9.77 1.78 -6.79
CA ILE A 15 9.47 1.51 -5.38
C ILE A 15 10.44 0.51 -4.75
N PHE A 16 10.98 -0.42 -5.56
CA PHE A 16 11.94 -1.43 -5.15
C PHE A 16 13.30 -0.82 -4.75
N GLU A 17 13.70 0.28 -5.39
CA GLU A 17 14.93 1.01 -5.05
C GLU A 17 14.79 1.83 -3.77
N LEU A 18 13.57 1.99 -3.24
CA LEU A 18 13.27 2.77 -2.05
C LEU A 18 13.20 1.93 -0.76
N GLU A 19 13.67 0.68 -0.78
CA GLU A 19 13.55 -0.24 0.36
C GLU A 19 14.01 0.35 1.70
N GLY A 20 15.22 0.93 1.73
CA GLY A 20 15.78 1.56 2.93
C GLY A 20 14.89 2.66 3.48
N PRO A 21 14.62 3.73 2.69
CA PRO A 21 13.70 4.79 3.08
C PRO A 21 12.30 4.33 3.49
N LEU A 22 11.76 3.25 2.88
CA LEU A 22 10.45 2.70 3.25
C LEU A 22 10.44 2.07 4.65
N ARG A 23 11.57 1.50 5.10
CA ARG A 23 11.72 0.94 6.46
C ARG A 23 11.75 2.02 7.54
N ASP A 24 12.16 3.24 7.17
CA ASP A 24 12.21 4.40 8.05
C ASP A 24 10.85 5.14 8.15
N LEU A 25 9.82 4.67 7.42
CA LEU A 25 8.47 5.24 7.51
C LEU A 25 7.76 4.79 8.79
N ASP A 26 7.48 5.78 9.64
CA ASP A 26 6.78 5.61 10.92
C ASP A 26 5.33 6.08 10.88
N VAL A 27 4.95 6.77 9.81
CA VAL A 27 3.59 7.28 9.63
C VAL A 27 2.62 6.14 9.34
N PRO A 28 1.39 6.15 9.91
CA PRO A 28 0.35 5.20 9.55
C PRO A 28 0.12 5.20 8.04
N THR A 29 0.15 4.00 7.43
CA THR A 29 0.07 3.85 5.97
C THR A 29 -1.01 2.83 5.60
N LEU A 30 -1.91 3.19 4.70
CA LEU A 30 -2.85 2.26 4.10
C LEU A 30 -2.49 2.07 2.62
N ILE A 31 -2.34 0.82 2.20
CA ILE A 31 -2.12 0.42 0.81
C ILE A 31 -3.43 -0.22 0.33
N VAL A 32 -3.98 0.28 -0.77
CA VAL A 32 -5.21 -0.24 -1.38
C VAL A 32 -4.92 -0.57 -2.83
N ILE A 33 -5.25 -1.79 -3.25
CA ILE A 33 -5.16 -2.25 -4.65
C ILE A 33 -6.40 -3.05 -5.03
N GLY A 34 -6.63 -3.20 -6.33
CA GLY A 34 -7.52 -4.22 -6.88
C GLY A 34 -6.72 -5.49 -7.22
N ASP A 35 -7.33 -6.67 -7.14
CA ASP A 35 -6.69 -7.94 -7.48
C ASP A 35 -6.48 -8.16 -8.99
N GLU A 36 -7.20 -7.43 -9.86
CA GLU A 36 -7.00 -7.47 -11.31
C GLU A 36 -5.97 -6.43 -11.80
N ASP A 37 -5.45 -5.57 -10.91
CA ASP A 37 -4.33 -4.65 -11.18
C ASP A 37 -2.98 -5.38 -11.02
N GLU A 38 -2.75 -6.38 -11.87
CA GLU A 38 -1.58 -7.27 -11.84
C GLU A 38 -0.23 -6.53 -11.65
N PRO A 39 0.05 -5.41 -12.35
CA PRO A 39 1.31 -4.68 -12.16
C PRO A 39 1.51 -4.09 -10.76
N CYS A 40 0.44 -3.92 -9.98
CA CYS A 40 0.47 -3.33 -8.64
C CYS A 40 0.51 -4.34 -7.50
N ILE A 41 0.28 -5.64 -7.77
CA ILE A 41 0.28 -6.69 -6.74
C ILE A 41 1.66 -6.78 -6.05
N GLU A 42 2.74 -7.02 -6.80
CA GLU A 42 4.08 -7.17 -6.23
C GLU A 42 4.58 -5.87 -5.56
N PRO A 43 4.41 -4.67 -6.17
CA PRO A 43 4.68 -3.39 -5.49
C PRO A 43 3.94 -3.23 -4.16
N ALA A 44 2.66 -3.59 -4.09
CA ALA A 44 1.87 -3.45 -2.86
C ALA A 44 2.34 -4.41 -1.76
N VAL A 45 2.69 -5.65 -2.11
CA VAL A 45 3.28 -6.61 -1.18
C VAL A 45 4.66 -6.15 -0.72
N PHE A 46 5.48 -5.60 -1.62
CA PHE A 46 6.78 -5.03 -1.30
C PHE A 46 6.65 -3.88 -0.30
N LEU A 47 5.74 -2.94 -0.54
CA LEU A 47 5.43 -1.85 0.39
C LEU A 47 4.98 -2.39 1.76
N LYS A 48 4.05 -3.36 1.77
CA LYS A 48 3.53 -3.96 3.00
C LYS A 48 4.63 -4.63 3.83
N ARG A 49 5.61 -5.27 3.19
CA ARG A 49 6.75 -5.92 3.85
C ARG A 49 7.69 -4.91 4.50
N HIS A 50 7.94 -3.78 3.84
CA HIS A 50 8.97 -2.82 4.26
C HIS A 50 8.45 -1.69 5.13
N ILE A 51 7.19 -1.27 4.99
CA ILE A 51 6.57 -0.27 5.86
C ILE A 51 5.94 -0.98 7.08
N ARG A 52 6.52 -0.81 8.27
CA ARG A 52 6.05 -1.47 9.51
C ARG A 52 4.68 -1.01 9.98
N SER A 53 4.35 0.25 9.73
CA SER A 53 3.08 0.91 10.07
C SER A 53 2.04 0.79 8.95
N SER A 54 2.23 -0.15 8.00
CA SER A 54 1.32 -0.30 6.87
C SER A 54 0.23 -1.37 7.07
N GLY A 55 -0.93 -1.14 6.46
CA GLY A 55 -2.01 -2.10 6.18
C GLY A 55 -2.14 -2.31 4.67
N LEU A 56 -2.58 -3.50 4.24
CA LEU A 56 -2.85 -3.81 2.84
C LEU A 56 -4.30 -4.28 2.71
N PHE A 57 -5.07 -3.61 1.85
CA PHE A 57 -6.43 -3.98 1.50
C PHE A 57 -6.50 -4.27 0.00
N VAL A 58 -7.03 -5.43 -0.36
CA VAL A 58 -7.17 -5.88 -1.75
C VAL A 58 -8.65 -6.01 -2.07
N LEU A 59 -9.12 -5.25 -3.06
CA LEU A 59 -10.48 -5.36 -3.57
C LEU A 59 -10.54 -6.51 -4.59
N SER A 60 -11.53 -7.38 -4.44
CA SER A 60 -11.75 -8.49 -5.37
C SER A 60 -12.46 -8.00 -6.64
N GLN A 61 -12.06 -8.53 -7.80
CA GLN A 61 -12.60 -8.18 -9.11
C GLN A 61 -12.53 -6.68 -9.38
N SER A 62 -11.40 -6.05 -9.07
CA SER A 62 -11.19 -4.62 -9.32
C SER A 62 -9.82 -4.38 -9.96
N GLY A 63 -9.78 -3.44 -10.90
CA GLY A 63 -8.59 -2.98 -11.58
C GLY A 63 -7.89 -1.82 -10.87
N HIS A 64 -7.20 -1.01 -11.66
CA HIS A 64 -6.35 0.07 -11.16
C HIS A 64 -7.14 1.20 -10.47
N ALA A 65 -8.35 1.48 -10.94
CA ALA A 65 -9.14 2.64 -10.50
C ALA A 65 -10.13 2.25 -9.40
N VAL A 66 -9.66 1.55 -8.36
CA VAL A 66 -10.50 1.00 -7.26
C VAL A 66 -11.46 2.01 -6.62
N ASN A 67 -11.07 3.28 -6.57
CA ASN A 67 -11.90 4.35 -6.01
C ASN A 67 -13.10 4.73 -6.89
N LEU A 68 -13.04 4.42 -8.18
CA LEU A 68 -14.12 4.63 -9.16
C LEU A 68 -14.93 3.35 -9.37
N GLU A 69 -14.26 2.20 -9.37
CA GLU A 69 -14.87 0.89 -9.58
C GLU A 69 -15.73 0.48 -8.37
N GLU A 70 -15.18 0.62 -7.15
CA GLU A 70 -15.81 0.20 -5.90
C GLU A 70 -15.83 1.34 -4.86
N PRO A 71 -16.53 2.45 -5.15
CA PRO A 71 -16.44 3.68 -4.36
C PRO A 71 -16.90 3.49 -2.91
N ALA A 72 -17.91 2.66 -2.67
CA ALA A 72 -18.41 2.40 -1.32
C ALA A 72 -17.38 1.65 -0.46
N LEU A 73 -16.76 0.60 -1.02
CA LEU A 73 -15.73 -0.18 -0.32
C LEU A 73 -14.48 0.65 -0.09
N PHE A 74 -14.00 1.35 -1.12
CA PHE A 74 -12.84 2.22 -1.03
C PHE A 74 -13.03 3.29 0.08
N ASN A 75 -14.16 4.02 0.04
CA ASN A 75 -14.42 5.07 1.02
C ASN A 75 -14.58 4.51 2.44
N GLY A 76 -15.21 3.35 2.60
CA GLY A 76 -15.37 2.70 3.91
C GLY A 76 -14.03 2.32 4.54
N VAL A 77 -13.11 1.75 3.75
CA VAL A 77 -11.77 1.36 4.23
C VAL A 77 -10.94 2.60 4.57
N VAL A 78 -11.03 3.66 3.77
CA VAL A 78 -10.33 4.93 4.05
C VAL A 78 -10.87 5.59 5.33
N GLN A 79 -12.19 5.60 5.54
CA GLN A 79 -12.80 6.13 6.75
C GLN A 79 -12.39 5.34 8.00
N GLU A 80 -12.39 4.01 7.92
CA GLU A 80 -11.96 3.17 9.04
C GLU A 80 -10.46 3.39 9.35
N PHE A 81 -9.62 3.52 8.33
CA PHE A 81 -8.22 3.89 8.51
C PHE A 81 -8.07 5.21 9.25
N PHE A 82 -8.76 6.27 8.81
CA PHE A 82 -8.71 7.57 9.50
C PHE A 82 -9.19 7.45 10.94
N ARG A 83 -10.32 6.79 11.18
CA ARG A 83 -10.84 6.56 12.53
C ARG A 83 -9.82 5.84 13.41
N LEU A 84 -9.13 4.83 12.90
CA LEU A 84 -8.11 4.10 13.67
C LEU A 84 -6.87 4.96 13.93
N VAL A 85 -6.44 5.78 12.98
CA VAL A 85 -5.30 6.68 13.13
C VAL A 85 -5.61 7.80 14.14
N GLU A 86 -6.76 8.45 14.03
CA GLU A 86 -7.19 9.54 14.92
C GLU A 86 -7.33 9.09 16.38
N ASN A 87 -7.58 7.80 16.61
CA ASN A 87 -7.71 7.22 17.95
C ASN A 87 -6.42 6.51 18.43
N ASP A 88 -5.29 6.66 17.75
CA ASP A 88 -4.02 5.96 18.04
C ASP A 88 -4.16 4.42 18.10
N ARG A 89 -5.10 3.88 17.32
CA ARG A 89 -5.42 2.44 17.24
C ARG A 89 -4.81 1.75 16.03
N TRP A 90 -4.11 2.47 15.16
CA TRP A 90 -3.44 1.87 14.02
C TRP A 90 -2.16 1.14 14.45
N ALA A 91 -2.15 -0.19 14.32
CA ALA A 91 -1.05 -1.00 14.83
C ALA A 91 0.21 -0.88 13.97
N THR A 92 1.36 -0.77 14.63
CA THR A 92 2.66 -0.97 13.99
C THR A 92 3.10 -2.41 14.21
N ARG A 93 3.47 -3.11 13.13
CA ARG A 93 4.00 -4.47 13.23
C ARG A 93 5.34 -4.44 13.95
N ALA A 94 5.44 -5.12 15.09
CA ALA A 94 6.73 -5.41 15.71
C ALA A 94 7.55 -6.33 14.77
N ALA A 95 8.88 -6.24 14.79
CA ALA A 95 9.79 -7.04 13.95
C ALA A 95 9.70 -8.57 14.16
N VAL A 96 8.74 -9.04 14.96
CA VAL A 96 8.48 -10.44 15.21
C VAL A 96 7.83 -11.03 13.97
N SER A 97 8.68 -11.65 13.14
CA SER A 97 8.33 -12.75 12.25
C SER A 97 7.25 -13.59 12.91
N THR A 98 6.17 -13.88 12.19
CA THR A 98 5.23 -14.95 12.53
C THR A 98 6.00 -16.27 12.52
N SER A 99 6.79 -16.48 13.56
CA SER A 99 7.39 -17.73 13.96
C SER A 99 6.21 -18.60 14.37
N LEU A 100 5.90 -19.56 13.50
CA LEU A 100 5.35 -20.86 13.85
C LEU A 100 4.14 -20.83 14.78
N LEU A 101 2.95 -20.93 14.19
CA LEU A 101 1.95 -21.84 14.75
C LEU A 101 2.13 -23.19 14.03
N PRO A 102 2.00 -24.32 14.75
CA PRO A 102 2.50 -25.64 14.36
C PRO A 102 1.99 -26.15 13.01
#